data_AF-A0A9D5RTC0-F1
#
_entry.id   AF-A0A9D5RTC0-F1
#
_cell.length_a   1.000
_cell.length_b   1.000
_cell.length_c   1.000
_cell.angle_alpha   90.00
_cell.angle_beta   90.00
_cell.angle_gamma   90.00
#
_symmetry.space_group_name_H-M   'P 1'
#
loop_
_entity.id
_entity.type
_entity.pdbx_description
1 polymer ?
#
loop_
_entity_poly.entity_id
_entity_poly.type
_entity_poly.pdbx_seq_one_letter_code
_entity_poly.pdbx_strand_id
1 'polypeptide(L)' 'MIRAIRNAPEKGEDELPKAPLLPKDDDFEAHQELVGMQAGDVPVTYADSSAFEKDFGFHPSVTVEEGLREFVKWYKEYSF' A
#
# COMPACT_ATOMS: atom_id res chain seq x y z
N MET A 1 -11.44 -10.26 6.12
CA MET A 1 -11.85 -10.32 4.70
C MET A 1 -11.29 -9.09 4.03
N ILE A 2 -10.38 -9.26 3.08
CA ILE A 2 -9.72 -8.17 2.35
C ILE A 2 -10.45 -8.02 1.02
N ARG A 3 -10.83 -6.81 0.62
CA ARG A 3 -11.43 -6.56 -0.70
C ARG A 3 -10.35 -6.01 -1.63
N ALA A 4 -10.20 -6.62 -2.80
CA ALA A 4 -9.21 -6.25 -3.80
C ALA A 4 -9.90 -5.93 -5.15
N ILE A 5 -9.27 -5.09 -5.99
CA ILE A 5 -9.86 -4.60 -7.24
C ILE A 5 -9.52 -5.57 -8.38
N ARG A 6 -10.55 -6.16 -9.02
CA ARG A 6 -10.43 -7.18 -10.09
C ARG A 6 -9.66 -6.73 -11.34
N ASN A 7 -9.63 -5.43 -11.61
CA ASN A 7 -9.03 -4.84 -12.82
C ASN A 7 -7.96 -3.80 -12.48
N ALA A 8 -7.26 -3.95 -11.35
CA ALA A 8 -6.16 -3.05 -11.03
C ALA A 8 -5.10 -3.12 -12.15
N PRO A 9 -4.54 -1.98 -12.60
CA PRO A 9 -3.51 -1.99 -13.62
C PRO A 9 -2.26 -2.70 -13.10
N GLU A 10 -1.77 -3.71 -13.82
CA GLU A 10 -0.63 -4.56 -13.41
C GLU A 10 0.62 -3.77 -12.99
N LYS A 11 0.81 -2.57 -13.53
CA LYS A 11 1.98 -1.72 -13.23
C LYS A 11 1.98 -1.08 -11.84
N GLY A 12 0.82 -0.95 -11.18
CA GLY A 12 0.74 -0.39 -9.83
C GLY A 12 0.95 -1.42 -8.72
N GLU A 13 0.73 -2.69 -9.03
CA GLU A 13 0.83 -3.81 -8.08
C GLU A 13 2.26 -4.33 -7.91
N ASP A 14 3.09 -4.18 -8.95
CA ASP A 14 4.50 -4.61 -8.96
C ASP A 14 5.39 -3.90 -7.92
N GLU A 15 4.92 -2.75 -7.39
CA GLU A 15 5.63 -1.95 -6.38
C GLU A 15 5.04 -2.08 -4.97
N LEU A 16 3.91 -2.78 -4.78
CA LEU A 16 3.48 -3.12 -3.44
C LEU A 16 4.45 -4.18 -2.91
N PRO A 17 5.22 -3.89 -1.84
CA PRO A 17 6.00 -4.94 -1.24
C PRO A 17 5.07 -6.06 -0.83
N LYS A 18 5.43 -7.31 -1.18
CA LYS A 18 4.79 -8.51 -0.64
C LYS A 18 4.94 -8.43 0.87
N ALA A 19 3.94 -7.84 1.49
CA ALA A 19 4.10 -7.32 2.82
C ALA A 19 4.17 -8.53 3.76
N PRO A 20 5.20 -8.65 4.61
CA PRO A 20 5.27 -9.72 5.62
C PRO A 20 4.27 -9.48 6.76
N LEU A 21 3.16 -8.79 6.47
CA LEU A 21 2.13 -8.37 7.42
C LEU A 21 1.21 -9.54 7.78
N LEU A 22 1.15 -10.55 6.91
CA LEU A 22 0.43 -11.79 7.15
C LEU A 22 1.39 -12.89 7.64
N PRO A 23 0.89 -13.81 8.50
CA PRO A 23 1.62 -15.02 8.85
C PRO A 23 2.12 -15.75 7.60
N LYS A 24 3.29 -16.38 7.67
CA LYS A 24 3.89 -17.09 6.53
C LYS A 24 3.04 -18.23 5.97
N ASP A 25 2.13 -18.74 6.78
CA ASP A 25 1.23 -19.86 6.46
C ASP A 25 -0.19 -19.40 6.10
N ASP A 26 -0.42 -18.09 5.96
CA ASP A 26 -1.74 -17.53 5.68
C ASP A 26 -2.00 -17.50 4.17
N ASP A 27 -3.12 -18.10 3.74
CA ASP A 27 -3.55 -18.09 2.35
C ASP A 27 -4.19 -16.73 2.05
N PHE A 28 -3.36 -15.81 1.56
CA PHE A 28 -3.77 -14.44 1.25
C PHE A 28 -4.92 -14.40 0.25
N GLU A 29 -4.88 -15.26 -0.77
CA GLU A 29 -5.87 -15.34 -1.82
C GLU A 29 -7.21 -15.88 -1.30
N ALA A 30 -7.19 -16.84 -0.37
CA ALA A 30 -8.41 -17.36 0.24
C ALA A 30 -9.20 -16.31 1.05
N HIS A 31 -8.57 -15.23 1.46
CA HIS A 31 -9.20 -14.16 2.24
C HIS A 31 -9.58 -12.92 1.41
N GLN A 32 -9.35 -12.98 0.09
CA GLN A 32 -9.66 -11.89 -0.83
C GLN A 32 -11.01 -12.06 -1.52
N GLU A 33 -11.75 -10.95 -1.61
CA GLU A 33 -12.93 -10.82 -2.48
C GLU A 33 -12.60 -9.82 -3.59
N LEU A 34 -12.57 -10.29 -4.85
CA LEU A 34 -12.31 -9.44 -6.02
C LEU A 34 -13.56 -8.67 -6.45
N VAL A 35 -13.57 -7.38 -6.16
CA VAL A 35 -14.63 -6.42 -6.51
C VAL A 35 -14.20 -5.55 -7.70
N GLY A 36 -15.17 -4.98 -8.44
CA GLY A 36 -14.83 -4.02 -9.50
C GLY A 36 -14.24 -2.72 -8.94
N MET A 37 -13.62 -1.91 -9.81
CA MET A 37 -13.22 -0.55 -9.46
C MET A 37 -14.42 0.22 -8.91
N GLN A 38 -14.22 0.90 -7.80
CA GLN A 38 -15.25 1.75 -7.22
C GLN A 38 -15.36 3.05 -8.02
N ALA A 39 -16.54 3.68 -7.99
CA ALA A 39 -16.73 4.97 -8.62
C ALA A 39 -15.87 6.03 -7.91
N GLY A 40 -14.89 6.60 -8.62
CA GLY A 40 -13.93 7.56 -8.08
C GLY A 40 -12.50 7.03 -7.97
N ASP A 41 -12.29 5.71 -8.14
CA ASP A 41 -10.94 5.15 -8.20
C ASP A 41 -10.20 5.64 -9.45
N VAL A 42 -8.96 6.05 -9.26
CA VAL A 42 -8.02 6.37 -10.34
C VAL A 42 -7.04 5.20 -10.47
N PRO A 43 -6.85 4.61 -11.66
CA PRO A 43 -6.03 3.39 -11.83
C PRO A 43 -4.60 3.54 -11.31
N VAL A 44 -3.94 4.67 -11.57
CA VAL A 44 -2.59 4.99 -11.08
C VAL A 44 -2.49 6.49 -10.88
N THR A 45 -2.01 6.92 -9.71
CA THR A 45 -1.73 8.34 -9.43
C THR A 45 -0.57 8.45 -8.44
N TYR A 46 0.31 9.44 -8.65
CA TYR A 46 1.45 9.74 -7.79
C TYR A 46 1.69 11.25 -7.74
N ALA A 47 2.35 11.72 -6.68
CA ALA A 47 2.73 13.12 -6.54
C ALA A 47 4.11 13.36 -7.18
N ASP A 48 4.25 14.46 -7.91
CA ASP A 48 5.56 14.99 -8.30
C ASP A 48 6.09 15.87 -7.16
N SER A 49 7.15 15.40 -6.48
CA SER A 49 7.78 16.10 -5.36
C SER A 49 8.87 17.08 -5.76
N SER A 50 9.20 17.22 -7.06
CA SER A 50 10.40 17.95 -7.53
C SER A 50 10.42 19.41 -7.06
N ALA A 51 9.27 20.09 -7.07
CA ALA A 51 9.16 21.48 -6.62
C ALA A 51 9.38 21.61 -5.11
N PHE A 52 8.84 20.68 -4.32
CA PHE A 52 8.96 20.69 -2.86
C PHE A 52 10.39 20.35 -2.42
N GLU A 53 11.02 19.38 -3.07
CA GLU A 53 12.42 19.03 -2.86
C GLU A 53 13.34 20.22 -3.14
N LYS A 54 13.10 20.96 -4.22
CA LYS A 54 13.88 22.15 -4.57
C LYS A 54 13.72 23.28 -3.56
N ASP A 55 12.49 23.58 -3.17
CA ASP A 55 12.17 24.76 -2.37
C ASP A 55 12.45 24.55 -0.88
N PHE A 56 12.33 23.31 -0.38
CA PHE A 56 12.44 22.98 1.04
C PHE A 56 13.53 21.97 1.38
N GLY A 57 14.21 21.38 0.39
CA GLY A 57 15.25 20.36 0.61
C GLY A 57 14.74 19.07 1.24
N PHE A 58 13.43 18.84 1.24
CA PHE A 58 12.81 17.67 1.86
C PHE A 58 12.64 16.55 0.84
N HIS A 59 13.20 15.38 1.15
CA HIS A 59 13.03 14.16 0.37
C HIS A 59 12.55 13.02 1.28
N PRO A 60 11.47 12.29 0.93
CA PRO A 60 11.04 11.13 1.69
C PRO A 60 12.15 10.07 1.72
N SER A 61 12.64 9.70 2.90
CA SER A 61 13.73 8.72 3.06
C SER A 61 13.25 7.35 3.55
N VAL A 62 12.00 7.26 4.02
CA VAL A 62 11.41 6.03 4.55
C VAL A 62 10.82 5.25 3.39
N THR A 63 11.19 3.97 3.26
CA THR A 63 10.62 3.11 2.20
C THR A 63 9.19 2.69 2.55
N VAL A 64 8.43 2.25 1.54
CA VAL A 64 7.06 1.76 1.74
C VAL A 64 7.05 0.57 2.71
N GLU A 65 8.01 -0.35 2.60
CA GLU A 65 8.13 -1.51 3.51
C GLU A 65 8.33 -1.10 4.97
N GLU A 66 9.22 -0.14 5.22
CA GLU A 66 9.51 0.35 6.56
C GLU A 66 8.30 1.08 7.15
N GLY A 67 7.68 1.96 6.37
CA GLY A 67 6.46 2.66 6.76
C GLY A 67 5.31 1.71 7.09
N LEU A 68 5.08 0.70 6.25
CA LEU A 68 4.04 -0.31 6.48
C LEU A 68 4.30 -1.15 7.74
N ARG A 69 5.57 -1.50 8.01
CA ARG A 69 5.96 -2.25 9.21
C ARG A 69 5.63 -1.47 10.48
N GLU A 70 6.07 -0.21 10.55
CA GLU A 70 5.82 0.64 11.72
C GLU A 70 4.34 0.97 11.88
N PHE A 71 3.62 1.17 10.78
CA PHE A 71 2.17 1.37 10.80
C PHE A 71 1.44 0.17 11.42
N VAL A 72 1.75 -1.05 10.99
CA VAL A 72 1.10 -2.25 11.54
C VAL A 72 1.45 -2.49 12.99
N LYS A 73 2.70 -2.20 13.39
CA LYS A 73 3.11 -2.25 14.80
C LYS A 73 2.27 -1.29 15.63
N TRP A 74 2.20 -0.02 15.23
CA TRP A 74 1.39 1.00 15.89
C TRP A 74 -0.09 0.59 15.97
N TYR A 75 -0.67 0.10 14.87
CA TYR A 75 -2.08 -0.29 14.83
C TYR A 75 -2.40 -1.43 15.81
N LYS A 76 -1.50 -2.41 15.94
CA LYS A 76 -1.65 -3.53 16.88
C LYS A 76 -1.54 -3.07 18.34
N GLU A 77 -0.62 -2.17 18.65
CA GLU A 77 -0.45 -1.60 20.00
C GLU A 77 -1.60 -0.67 20.39
N TYR A 78 -2.20 0.04 19.44
CA TYR A 78 -3.35 0.92 19.70
C TYR A 78 -4.67 0.14 19.87
N SER A 79 -4.83 -0.97 19.14
CA SER A 79 -6.10 -1.71 19.07
C SER A 79 -6.32 -2.72 20.20
N PHE A 80 -5.34 -2.96 21.08
CA PHE A 80 -5.43 -3.90 22.21
C PHE A 80 -4.59 -3.50 23.42
#